data_AF-A0AAW2KLJ4-F1
#
_entry.id   AF-A0AAW2KLJ4-F1
#
_cell.length_a   1.000
_cell.length_b   1.000
_cell.length_c   1.000
_cell.angle_alpha   90.00
_cell.angle_beta   90.00
_cell.angle_gamma   90.00
#
_symmetry.space_group_name_H-M   'P 1'
#
loop_
_entity.id
_entity.type
_entity.pdbx_description
1 polymer ?
#
loop_
_entity_poly.entity_id
_entity_poly.type
_entity_poly.pdbx_seq_one_letter_code
_entity_poly.pdbx_strand_id
1 'polypeptide(L)'
;MVFLGGTSQLDNNPKTYGEMMSDIDLGKHLEAIKSKMDSMSSNQVQKLVDRPKGVKSVGCKWVYKHKIVADGEVKTFKARFVAQ
;
A
#
# COMPACT_ATOMS: atom_id res chain seq x y z
N MET A 1 -12.74 21.52 -16.54
CA MET A 1 -12.24 20.53 -15.57
C MET A 1 -11.05 19.83 -16.21
N VAL A 2 -9.82 20.32 -16.00
CA VAL A 2 -8.63 19.78 -16.67
C VAL A 2 -8.00 18.72 -15.77
N PHE A 3 -8.02 17.46 -16.20
CA PHE A 3 -7.31 16.38 -15.52
C PHE A 3 -5.82 16.51 -15.85
N LEU A 4 -5.04 17.12 -14.96
CA LEU A 4 -3.58 17.08 -15.05
C LEU A 4 -3.09 15.72 -14.52
N GLY A 5 -3.03 14.75 -15.43
CA GLY A 5 -2.37 13.47 -15.23
C GLY A 5 -0.85 13.64 -15.29
N GLY A 6 -0.22 13.80 -14.13
CA GLY A 6 1.23 13.83 -14.01
C GLY A 6 1.65 13.33 -12.63
N THR A 7 1.58 12.02 -12.40
CA THR A 7 2.42 11.41 -11.35
C THR A 7 3.42 10.53 -12.07
N SER A 8 4.62 11.05 -12.29
CA SER A 8 5.80 10.24 -12.55
C SER A 8 5.87 9.17 -11.44
N GLN A 9 5.54 7.94 -11.81
CA GLN A 9 5.78 6.79 -10.96
C GLN A 9 7.31 6.67 -10.89
N LEU A 10 7.90 6.74 -9.71
CA LEU A 10 9.28 6.29 -9.54
C LEU A 10 9.29 4.78 -9.86
N ASP A 11 10.12 4.34 -10.80
CA ASP A 11 10.28 2.90 -11.12
C ASP A 11 10.84 2.11 -9.91
N ASN A 12 11.41 2.82 -8.93
CA ASN A 12 11.96 2.24 -7.70
C ASN A 12 10.92 1.99 -6.59
N ASN A 13 9.62 2.07 -6.90
CA ASN A 13 8.62 1.67 -5.90
C ASN A 13 8.80 0.20 -5.53
N PRO A 14 8.76 -0.16 -4.24
CA PRO A 14 8.78 -1.57 -3.84
C PRO A 14 7.62 -2.33 -4.47
N LYS A 15 7.94 -3.41 -5.17
CA LYS A 15 6.96 -4.31 -5.80
C LYS A 15 6.57 -5.44 -4.86
N THR A 16 7.44 -5.74 -3.89
CA THR A 16 7.22 -6.78 -2.88
C THR A 16 7.39 -6.24 -1.46
N TYR A 17 6.86 -6.98 -0.48
CA TYR A 17 7.09 -6.69 0.94
C TYR A 17 8.58 -6.79 1.30
N GLY A 18 9.32 -7.73 0.69
CA GLY A 18 10.76 -7.90 0.94
C GLY A 18 11.58 -6.71 0.46
N GLU A 19 11.26 -6.17 -0.72
CA GLU A 19 11.88 -4.94 -1.22
C GLU A 19 11.54 -3.74 -0.33
N MET A 20 10.28 -3.62 0.12
CA MET A 20 9.86 -2.56 1.02
C MET A 20 10.58 -2.65 2.38
N MET A 21 10.81 -3.86 2.89
CA MET A 21 11.57 -4.12 4.12
C MET A 21 13.05 -3.74 4.03
N SER A 22 13.59 -3.66 2.81
CA SER A 22 14.99 -3.29 2.56
C SER A 22 15.12 -1.81 2.14
N ASP A 23 14.01 -1.07 2.11
CA ASP A 23 13.98 0.36 1.75
C ASP A 23 14.54 1.20 2.92
N ILE A 24 15.32 2.23 2.59
CA ILE A 24 15.84 3.19 3.57
C ILE A 24 14.71 3.95 4.28
N ASP A 25 13.57 4.11 3.62
CA ASP A 25 12.36 4.75 4.16
C ASP A 25 11.38 3.74 4.81
N LEU A 26 11.86 2.55 5.22
CA LEU A 26 11.04 1.48 5.83
C LEU A 26 10.09 2.00 6.92
N GLY A 27 10.55 2.90 7.79
CA GLY A 27 9.73 3.46 8.86
C GLY A 27 8.45 4.14 8.34
N LYS A 28 8.56 4.94 7.28
CA LYS A 28 7.43 5.66 6.66
C LYS A 28 6.50 4.69 5.95
N HIS A 29 7.04 3.64 5.34
CA HIS A 29 6.22 2.58 4.75
C HIS A 29 5.44 1.79 5.81
N LEU A 30 6.06 1.45 6.94
CA LEU A 30 5.40 0.77 8.05
C LEU A 30 4.28 1.63 8.65
N GLU A 31 4.52 2.93 8.80
CA GLU A 31 3.48 3.87 9.24
C GLU A 31 2.28 3.87 8.27
N ALA A 32 2.53 3.89 6.96
CA ALA A 32 1.47 3.82 5.97
C ALA A 32 0.71 2.47 6.00
N ILE A 33 1.40 1.35 6.21
CA ILE A 33 0.74 0.04 6.41
C ILE A 33 -0.10 0.06 7.68
N LYS A 34 0.45 0.54 8.79
CA LYS A 34 -0.24 0.59 10.08
C LYS A 34 -1.49 1.46 9.99
N SER A 35 -1.37 2.66 9.44
CA SER A 35 -2.50 3.56 9.17
C SER A 35 -3.57 2.87 8.32
N LYS A 36 -3.17 2.09 7.30
CA LYS A 36 -4.12 1.32 6.50
C LYS A 36 -4.80 0.23 7.31
N MET A 37 -4.07 -0.55 8.11
CA MET A 37 -4.64 -1.59 8.99
C MET A 37 -5.61 -0.98 10.01
N ASP A 38 -5.21 0.09 10.68
CA ASP A 38 -6.04 0.81 11.64
C ASP A 38 -7.32 1.35 10.99
N SER A 39 -7.22 1.86 9.76
CA SER A 39 -8.40 2.30 9.00
C SER A 39 -9.35 1.15 8.64
N MET A 40 -8.84 -0.06 8.38
CA MET A 40 -9.69 -1.22 8.08
C MET A 40 -10.39 -1.72 9.35
N SER A 41 -9.69 -1.69 10.48
CA SER A 41 -10.24 -1.99 11.80
C SER A 41 -11.32 -0.98 12.21
N SER A 42 -11.03 0.33 12.09
CA SER A 42 -11.96 1.40 12.45
C SER A 42 -13.21 1.41 11.59
N ASN A 43 -13.07 1.11 10.29
CA ASN A 43 -14.22 1.07 9.38
C ASN A 43 -14.94 -0.30 9.41
N GLN A 44 -14.50 -1.24 10.26
CA GLN A 44 -15.06 -2.60 10.39
C GLN A 44 -15.18 -3.37 9.05
N VAL A 45 -14.35 -3.02 8.06
CA VAL A 45 -14.45 -3.56 6.70
C VAL A 45 -13.80 -4.95 6.60
N GLN A 46 -12.93 -5.29 7.55
CA GLN A 46 -12.20 -6.55 7.54
C GLN A 46 -12.54 -7.35 8.81
N LYS A 47 -13.20 -8.51 8.62
CA LYS A 47 -13.33 -9.53 9.65
C LYS A 47 -12.38 -10.67 9.28
N LEU A 48 -11.36 -10.91 10.11
CA LEU A 48 -10.56 -12.12 9.98
C LEU A 48 -11.48 -13.30 10.32
N VAL A 49 -11.78 -14.14 9.33
CA VAL A 49 -12.59 -15.35 9.52
C VAL A 49 -11.80 -16.54 9.01
N ASP A 50 -11.96 -17.68 9.67
CA ASP A 50 -11.42 -18.93 9.17
C ASP A 50 -12.00 -19.23 7.79
N ARG A 51 -11.17 -19.78 6.90
CA ARG A 51 -11.59 -20.10 5.54
C ARG A 51 -12.68 -21.19 5.60
N PRO A 52 -13.90 -20.93 5.12
CA PRO A 52 -14.95 -21.94 5.12
C PRO A 52 -14.56 -23.12 4.22
N LYS A 53 -14.92 -24.33 4.67
CA LYS A 53 -14.56 -25.58 3.99
C LYS A 53 -15.10 -25.59 2.56
N GLY A 54 -14.23 -25.86 1.59
CA GLY A 54 -14.59 -25.92 0.16
C GLY A 54 -14.56 -24.57 -0.58
N VAL A 55 -14.24 -23.45 0.09
CA VAL A 55 -14.13 -22.14 -0.55
C VAL A 55 -12.67 -21.83 -0.90
N LYS A 56 -12.43 -21.39 -2.13
CA LYS A 56 -11.11 -20.88 -2.56
C LYS A 56 -10.90 -19.51 -1.93
N SER A 57 -9.78 -19.35 -1.21
CA SER A 57 -9.37 -18.04 -0.70
C SER A 57 -8.98 -17.13 -1.86
N VAL A 58 -9.42 -15.87 -1.81
CA VAL A 58 -8.93 -14.83 -2.72
C VAL A 58 -7.53 -14.42 -2.29
N GLY A 59 -6.59 -14.39 -3.24
CA GLY A 59 -5.25 -13.89 -2.97
C GLY A 59 -5.32 -12.42 -2.60
N CYS A 60 -4.44 -11.96 -1.71
CA CYS A 60 -4.32 -10.54 -1.41
C CYS A 60 -2.87 -10.11 -1.57
N LYS A 61 -2.66 -8.87 -2.01
CA LYS A 61 -1.33 -8.27 -2.11
C LYS A 61 -1.32 -6.85 -1.59
N TRP A 62 -0.13 -6.41 -1.19
CA TRP A 62 0.13 -5.02 -0.89
C TRP A 62 0.66 -4.30 -2.13
N VAL A 63 0.21 -3.06 -2.31
CA VAL A 63 0.70 -2.14 -3.33
C VAL A 63 1.28 -0.92 -2.63
N TYR A 64 2.56 -0.68 -2.86
CA TYR A 64 3.31 0.45 -2.30
C TYR A 64 3.50 1.53 -3.36
N LYS A 65 3.41 2.79 -2.94
CA LYS A 65 3.65 3.94 -3.83
C LYS A 65 4.28 5.10 -3.08
N HIS A 66 5.41 5.56 -3.58
CA HIS A 66 6.00 6.86 -3.26
C HIS A 66 5.31 7.95 -4.08
N LYS A 67 4.96 9.07 -3.43
CA LYS A 67 4.56 10.29 -4.10
C LYS A 67 5.63 11.34 -3.90
N ILE A 68 6.18 11.80 -5.01
CA ILE A 68 7.23 12.81 -5.08
C ILE A 68 6.58 14.17 -5.33
N VAL A 69 7.10 15.23 -4.70
CA VAL A 69 6.76 16.62 -5.05
C VAL A 69 7.50 17.07 -6.31
N ALA A 70 7.07 18.19 -6.88
CA ALA A 70 7.73 18.78 -8.05
C ALA A 70 9.25 19.00 -7.82
N ASP A 71 9.68 19.18 -6.57
CA ASP A 71 11.08 19.37 -6.18
C ASP A 71 11.92 18.08 -6.14
N GLY A 72 11.35 16.92 -6.48
CA GLY A 72 12.08 15.65 -6.53
C GLY A 72 12.16 14.88 -5.21
N GLU A 73 11.65 15.43 -4.11
CA GLU A 73 11.60 14.74 -2.81
C GLU A 73 10.32 13.92 -2.61
N VAL A 74 10.45 12.77 -1.92
CA VAL A 74 9.29 11.93 -1.56
C VAL A 74 8.49 12.60 -0.45
N LYS A 75 7.32 13.14 -0.80
CA LYS A 75 6.40 13.81 0.12
C LYS A 75 5.50 12.84 0.88
N THR A 76 5.14 11.71 0.28
CA THR A 76 4.14 10.82 0.89
C THR A 76 4.32 9.36 0.49
N PHE A 77 4.23 8.49 1.49
CA PHE A 77 4.24 7.03 1.33
C PHE A 77 2.80 6.53 1.38
N LYS A 78 2.43 5.66 0.44
CA LYS A 78 1.10 5.04 0.41
C LYS A 78 1.23 3.53 0.36
N ALA A 79 0.43 2.87 1.17
CA ALA A 79 0.22 1.43 1.13
C ALA A 79 -1.27 1.13 0.88
N ARG A 80 -1.55 0.16 0.01
CA ARG A 80 -2.91 -0.31 -0.27
C ARG A 80 -2.94 -1.83 -0.21
N PHE A 81 -3.91 -2.38 0.51
CA PHE A 81 -4.22 -3.80 0.49
C PHE A 81 -5.30 -4.05 -0.55
N VAL A 82 -5.05 -4.97 -1.49
CA VAL A 82 -5.96 -5.28 -2.60
C VAL A 82 -6.14 -6.79 -2.75
N ALA A 83 -7.32 -7.19 -3.20
CA ALA A 83 -7.56 -8.54 -3.69
C ALA A 83 -6.87 -8.74 -5.05
N GLN A 84 -6.46 -9.97 -5.33
CA GLN A 84 -5.82 -10.39 -6.58
C GLN A 84 -6.65 -11.44 -7.30
#